data_AF-A0A379CAC4-F1
#
_entry.id   AF-A0A379CAC4-F1
#
_cell.length_a   1.000
_cell.length_b   1.000
_cell.length_c   1.000
_cell.angle_alpha   90.00
_cell.angle_beta   90.00
_cell.angle_gamma   90.00
#
_symmetry.space_group_name_H-M   'P 1'
#
loop_
_entity.id
_entity.type
_entity.pdbx_description
1 polymer ?
#
loop_
_entity_poly.entity_id
_entity_poly.type
_entity_poly.pdbx_seq_one_letter_code
_entity_poly.pdbx_strand_id
1 'polypeptide(L)'
;MRKLLLISILAIFSSSAFASSNYSCNSKTCKKMSSCAEAVYQLKQCGKKRLDRDHDGIPCESLCGSNGENMPKEKSKSSKKKGKKK
;
A
#
# COMPACT_ATOMS: atom_id res chain seq x y z
N MET A 1 -47.13 -11.55 24.67
CA MET A 1 -45.76 -11.95 25.09
C MET A 1 -44.94 -12.43 23.87
N ARG A 2 -44.69 -11.57 22.87
CA ARG A 2 -43.85 -11.90 21.68
C ARG A 2 -43.21 -10.62 21.11
N LYS A 3 -42.50 -9.86 21.94
CA LYS A 3 -41.89 -8.59 21.50
C LYS A 3 -40.53 -8.26 22.10
N LEU A 4 -39.84 -9.25 22.67
CA LEU A 4 -38.55 -9.04 23.35
C LEU A 4 -37.45 -10.00 22.85
N LEU A 5 -37.32 -10.17 21.53
CA LEU A 5 -36.21 -10.93 20.92
C LEU A 5 -35.51 -10.16 19.80
N LEU A 6 -35.48 -8.83 19.86
CA LEU A 6 -34.89 -7.97 18.81
C LEU A 6 -33.96 -6.87 19.36
N ILE A 7 -33.15 -7.14 20.40
CA ILE A 7 -32.23 -6.11 20.97
C ILE A 7 -30.76 -6.59 21.10
N SER A 8 -30.37 -7.76 20.59
CA SER A 8 -29.02 -8.31 20.88
C SER A 8 -27.96 -8.19 19.77
N ILE A 9 -28.18 -7.48 18.65
CA ILE A 9 -27.26 -7.58 17.49
C ILE A 9 -26.68 -6.25 16.98
N LEU A 10 -26.74 -5.15 17.75
CA LEU A 10 -26.27 -3.82 17.26
C LEU A 10 -25.08 -3.20 17.99
N ALA A 11 -24.21 -4.00 18.62
CA ALA A 11 -23.04 -3.46 19.33
C ALA A 11 -21.73 -4.26 19.10
N ILE A 12 -21.56 -4.90 17.92
CA ILE A 12 -20.31 -5.58 17.58
C ILE A 12 -19.80 -5.13 16.20
N PHE A 13 -19.81 -3.82 15.94
CA PHE A 13 -18.93 -3.25 14.91
C PHE A 13 -17.63 -2.84 15.60
N SER A 14 -16.83 -3.86 15.90
CA SER A 14 -15.46 -3.71 16.35
C SER A 14 -14.66 -3.06 15.22
N SER A 15 -14.36 -1.78 15.37
CA SER A 15 -13.52 -1.01 14.46
C SER A 15 -12.09 -1.55 14.50
N SER A 16 -11.80 -2.51 13.63
CA SER A 16 -10.43 -2.94 13.35
C SER A 16 -9.70 -1.76 12.70
N ALA A 17 -8.88 -1.07 13.48
CA ALA A 17 -7.96 -0.07 12.98
C ALA A 17 -6.91 -0.78 12.11
N PHE A 18 -7.19 -0.88 10.81
CA PHE A 18 -6.20 -1.28 9.82
C PHE A 18 -5.07 -0.26 9.87
N ALA A 19 -3.89 -0.71 10.30
CA ALA A 19 -2.68 0.09 10.31
C ALA A 19 -2.29 0.42 8.86
N SER A 20 -2.81 1.52 8.33
CA SER A 20 -2.34 2.09 7.07
C SER A 20 -1.03 2.81 7.36
N SER A 21 0.08 2.21 6.92
CA SER A 21 1.37 2.88 6.95
C SER A 21 1.32 4.10 6.02
N ASN A 22 1.25 5.29 6.59
CA ASN A 22 1.22 6.55 5.85
C ASN A 22 2.62 6.89 5.36
N TYR A 23 2.98 6.42 4.17
CA TYR A 23 4.22 6.80 3.49
C TYR A 23 4.08 8.19 2.86
N SER A 24 5.20 8.93 2.77
CA SER A 24 5.24 10.27 2.16
C SER A 24 6.17 10.32 0.96
N CYS A 25 5.90 11.23 0.02
CA CYS A 25 6.73 11.41 -1.18
C CYS A 25 8.09 12.06 -0.88
N ASN A 26 9.10 11.24 -0.61
CA ASN A 26 10.45 11.69 -0.29
C ASN A 26 11.48 11.18 -1.30
N SER A 27 12.55 11.93 -1.56
CA SER A 27 13.71 11.54 -2.38
C SER A 27 14.62 10.50 -1.71
N LYS A 28 14.01 9.48 -1.10
CA LYS A 28 14.74 8.33 -0.54
C LYS A 28 15.21 7.42 -1.66
N THR A 29 16.39 6.83 -1.47
CA THR A 29 16.92 5.74 -2.28
C THR A 29 16.62 4.40 -1.59
N CYS A 30 16.80 3.27 -2.29
CA CYS A 30 16.55 1.95 -1.72
C CYS A 30 17.27 1.69 -0.38
N LYS A 31 18.48 2.27 -0.20
CA LYS A 31 19.23 2.17 1.07
C LYS A 31 18.61 2.95 2.23
N LYS A 32 17.69 3.87 1.97
CA LYS A 32 16.98 4.70 2.96
C LYS A 32 15.56 4.20 3.24
N MET A 33 15.12 3.16 2.54
CA MET A 33 13.83 2.49 2.73
C MET A 33 14.08 1.17 3.44
N SER A 34 13.22 0.82 4.39
CA SER A 34 13.34 -0.41 5.16
C SER A 34 12.31 -1.47 4.78
N SER A 35 11.34 -1.12 3.92
CA SER A 35 10.27 -2.02 3.52
C SER A 35 9.95 -1.88 2.03
N CYS A 36 9.68 -3.02 1.39
CA CYS A 36 9.17 -3.04 0.02
C CYS A 36 7.88 -2.23 -0.14
N ALA A 37 7.02 -2.18 0.90
CA ALA A 37 5.78 -1.40 0.83
C ALA A 37 6.03 0.11 0.68
N GLU A 38 7.06 0.64 1.35
CA GLU A 38 7.48 2.04 1.19
C GLU A 38 8.05 2.29 -0.22
N ALA A 39 8.87 1.36 -0.73
CA ALA A 39 9.43 1.46 -2.07
C ALA A 39 8.36 1.44 -3.17
N VAL A 40 7.38 0.54 -3.04
CA VAL A 40 6.22 0.45 -3.93
C VAL A 40 5.36 1.70 -3.88
N TYR A 41 5.13 2.26 -2.68
CA TYR A 41 4.45 3.54 -2.54
C TYR A 41 5.21 4.65 -3.28
N GLN A 42 6.54 4.71 -3.13
CA GLN A 42 7.34 5.75 -3.78
C GLN A 42 7.36 5.64 -5.32
N LEU A 43 7.34 4.41 -5.86
CA LEU A 43 7.23 4.16 -7.29
C LEU A 43 5.83 4.54 -7.81
N LYS A 44 4.77 3.98 -7.21
CA LYS A 44 3.40 4.09 -7.70
C LYS A 44 2.77 5.46 -7.41
N GLN A 45 2.89 5.94 -6.17
CA GLN A 45 2.23 7.19 -5.73
C GLN A 45 3.06 8.42 -6.07
N CYS A 46 4.39 8.32 -5.93
CA CYS A 46 5.27 9.47 -6.12
C CYS A 46 6.01 9.47 -7.46
N GLY A 47 5.77 8.46 -8.31
CA GLY A 47 6.33 8.38 -9.66
C GLY A 47 7.85 8.19 -9.70
N LYS A 48 8.46 7.65 -8.65
CA LYS A 48 9.93 7.48 -8.57
C LYS A 48 10.41 6.26 -9.33
N LYS A 49 10.31 6.33 -10.65
CA LYS A 49 10.83 5.30 -11.57
C LYS A 49 12.31 4.98 -11.37
N ARG A 50 13.11 5.93 -10.87
CA ARG A 50 14.54 5.71 -10.56
C ARG A 50 14.83 4.59 -9.54
N LEU A 51 13.83 4.13 -8.81
CA LEU A 51 13.93 3.02 -7.85
C LEU A 51 13.81 1.65 -8.51
N ASP A 52 13.22 1.62 -9.71
CA ASP A 52 13.02 0.47 -10.58
C ASP A 52 13.95 0.67 -11.79
N ARG A 53 15.16 0.10 -11.71
CA ARG A 53 16.26 0.45 -12.63
C ARG A 53 16.10 -0.25 -13.98
N ASP A 54 15.56 -1.44 -13.94
CA ASP A 54 15.31 -2.36 -15.04
C ASP A 54 13.90 -2.21 -15.63
N HIS A 55 13.03 -1.42 -14.98
CA HIS A 55 11.69 -1.05 -15.44
C HIS A 55 10.72 -2.24 -15.52
N ASP A 56 10.91 -3.23 -14.67
CA ASP A 56 10.06 -4.41 -14.55
C ASP A 56 8.83 -4.16 -13.66
N GLY A 57 8.79 -3.00 -12.98
CA GLY A 57 7.74 -2.61 -12.04
C GLY A 57 8.03 -2.96 -10.58
N ILE A 58 9.21 -3.51 -10.27
CA ILE A 58 9.66 -3.89 -8.92
C ILE A 58 10.68 -2.86 -8.42
N PRO A 59 10.27 -1.93 -7.54
CA PRO A 59 11.20 -0.95 -7.00
C PRO A 59 12.07 -1.60 -5.92
N CYS A 60 13.37 -1.30 -5.93
CA CYS A 60 14.29 -1.76 -4.89
C CYS A 60 14.21 -3.27 -4.64
N GLU A 61 14.60 -4.07 -5.64
CA GLU A 61 14.61 -5.55 -5.59
C GLU A 61 15.29 -6.12 -4.33
N SER A 62 16.25 -5.42 -3.74
CA SER A 62 16.87 -5.82 -2.46
C SER A 62 15.89 -5.87 -1.27
N LEU A 63 14.79 -5.11 -1.33
CA LEU A 63 13.70 -5.10 -0.35
C LEU A 63 12.51 -5.92 -0.83
N CYS A 64 12.21 -5.88 -2.12
CA CYS A 64 11.02 -6.50 -2.72
C CYS A 64 11.24 -7.95 -3.19
N GLY A 65 12.48 -8.41 -3.28
CA GLY A 65 12.89 -9.62 -3.99
C GLY A 65 12.90 -9.39 -5.50
N SER A 66 13.79 -10.08 -6.22
CA SER A 66 13.92 -9.97 -7.70
C SER A 66 12.66 -10.40 -8.47
N ASN A 67 11.75 -11.13 -7.83
CA ASN A 67 10.46 -11.51 -8.43
C ASN A 67 9.27 -10.77 -7.79
N GLY A 68 9.52 -9.76 -6.95
CA GLY A 68 8.48 -8.98 -6.28
C GLY A 68 7.71 -9.76 -5.22
N GLU A 69 8.27 -10.85 -4.69
CA GLU A 69 7.61 -11.73 -3.74
C GLU A 69 7.25 -11.02 -2.40
N ASN A 70 8.04 -10.01 -2.03
CA ASN A 70 7.84 -9.20 -0.83
C ASN A 70 7.03 -7.92 -1.10
N MET A 71 6.47 -7.76 -2.30
CA MET A 71 5.55 -6.66 -2.58
C MET A 71 4.27 -6.79 -1.76
N PRO A 72 3.75 -5.66 -1.23
CA PRO A 72 2.45 -5.66 -0.61
C PRO A 72 1.40 -6.09 -1.65
N LYS A 73 0.78 -7.25 -1.42
CA LYS A 73 -0.34 -7.73 -2.22
C LYS A 73 -1.55 -6.86 -1.91
N GLU A 74 -1.70 -5.76 -2.63
CA GLU A 74 -2.87 -4.88 -2.54
C GLU A 74 -4.13 -5.67 -2.88
N LYS A 75 -4.84 -6.15 -1.86
CA LYS A 75 -6.23 -6.58 -2.00
C LYS A 75 -7.07 -5.34 -2.24
N SER A 76 -7.31 -5.07 -3.52
CA SER A 76 -8.44 -4.33 -4.10
C SER A 76 -8.79 -2.93 -3.55
N LYS A 77 -8.54 -1.89 -4.34
CA LYS A 77 -9.56 -1.04 -5.02
C LYS A 77 -8.93 0.24 -5.60
N SER A 78 -9.05 0.39 -6.92
CA SER A 78 -9.37 1.64 -7.65
C SER A 78 -8.74 2.97 -7.19
N SER A 79 -7.78 3.49 -7.96
CA SER A 79 -8.06 4.69 -8.77
C SER A 79 -6.84 5.12 -9.60
N LYS A 80 -7.07 5.20 -10.90
CA LYS A 80 -6.36 6.08 -11.83
C LYS A 80 -6.15 7.46 -11.19
N LYS A 81 -4.93 7.98 -11.25
CA LYS A 81 -4.76 9.37 -11.71
C LYS A 81 -3.49 9.50 -12.54
N LYS A 82 -3.72 9.64 -13.84
CA LYS A 82 -2.74 10.08 -14.85
C LYS A 82 -2.27 11.52 -14.54
N GLY A 83 -1.05 11.83 -14.95
CA GLY A 83 -0.58 13.18 -15.31
C GLY A 83 0.34 13.80 -14.26
N LYS A 84 1.46 14.46 -14.60
CA LYS A 84 1.76 15.16 -15.86
C LYS A 84 3.28 15.24 -16.09
N LYS A 85 3.68 14.96 -17.33
CA LYS A 85 4.90 15.50 -17.96
C LYS A 85 4.94 17.02 -17.78
N LYS A 86 6.13 17.57 -17.60
CA LYS A 86 6.46 18.91 -18.07
C LYS A 86 7.62 18.77 -19.05
#